data_AF-A0A161P4M2-F1
#
_entry.id   AF-A0A161P4M2-F1
#
_cell.length_a   1.000
_cell.length_b   1.000
_cell.length_c   1.000
_cell.angle_alpha   90.00
_cell.angle_beta   90.00
_cell.angle_gamma   90.00
#
_symmetry.space_group_name_H-M   'P 1'
#
loop_
_entity.id
_entity.type
_entity.pdbx_description
1 polymer ?
#
loop_
_entity_poly.entity_id
_entity_poly.type
_entity_poly.pdbx_seq_one_letter_code
_entity_poly.pdbx_strand_id
1 'polypeptide(L)'
;MLYEQFLIEVAIDFKSLYQDFETELLITGDVRTFEEYFRNVVNNGDMIEEIIIEAERFGVKNDLFKKELYNKVKNFNGLIENRINQLQSQIDDGYDNSEQLFEAKTASNLLKQSLS
;
A
#
# COMPACT_ATOMS: atom_id res chain seq x y z
N MET A 1 8.24 -20.30 -15.55
CA MET A 1 7.48 -19.58 -14.51
C MET A 1 6.00 -19.69 -14.83
N LEU A 2 5.14 -19.91 -13.84
CA LEU A 2 3.68 -19.90 -14.02
C LEU A 2 3.12 -18.50 -13.74
N TYR A 3 2.03 -18.11 -14.39
CA TYR A 3 1.39 -16.80 -14.17
C TYR A 3 1.08 -16.53 -12.69
N GLU A 4 0.62 -17.55 -11.96
CA GLU A 4 0.34 -17.42 -10.53
C GLU A 4 1.58 -17.11 -9.69
N GLN A 5 2.74 -17.68 -10.05
CA GLN A 5 4.01 -17.38 -9.36
C GLN A 5 4.47 -15.95 -9.65
N PHE A 6 4.40 -15.53 -10.93
CA PHE A 6 4.67 -14.16 -11.34
C PHE A 6 3.78 -13.15 -10.60
N LEU A 7 2.47 -13.40 -10.53
CA LEU A 7 1.53 -12.53 -9.82
C LEU A 7 1.86 -12.42 -8.31
N ILE A 8 2.34 -13.50 -7.69
CA ILE A 8 2.74 -13.50 -6.29
C ILE A 8 3.99 -12.64 -6.08
N GLU A 9 5.00 -12.77 -6.94
CA GLU A 9 6.23 -11.97 -6.87
C GLU A 9 5.92 -10.48 -7.00
N VAL A 10 5.16 -10.10 -8.02
CA VAL A 10 4.71 -8.70 -8.20
C VAL A 10 3.90 -8.22 -6.99
N ALA A 11 3.03 -9.05 -6.43
CA ALA A 11 2.24 -8.66 -5.26
C ALA A 11 3.10 -8.48 -3.99
N ILE A 12 4.24 -9.15 -3.87
CA ILE A 12 5.21 -8.94 -2.78
C ILE A 12 5.89 -7.58 -2.96
N ASP A 13 6.35 -7.27 -4.17
CA ASP A 13 6.98 -5.97 -4.46
C ASP A 13 5.99 -4.80 -4.27
N PHE A 14 4.73 -4.99 -4.64
CA PHE A 14 3.67 -4.01 -4.35
C PHE A 14 3.38 -3.86 -2.85
N LYS A 15 3.63 -4.87 -2.03
CA LYS A 15 3.52 -4.74 -0.57
C LYS A 15 4.68 -3.94 0.01
N SER A 16 5.86 -3.93 -0.59
CA SER A 16 6.89 -2.96 -0.17
C SER A 16 6.48 -1.52 -0.42
N LEU A 17 5.69 -1.25 -1.47
CA LEU A 17 5.10 0.08 -1.72
C LEU A 17 4.11 0.53 -0.62
N TYR A 18 3.76 -0.33 0.34
CA TYR A 18 3.00 0.07 1.53
C TYR A 18 3.73 1.14 2.35
N GLN A 19 5.05 0.99 2.52
CA GLN A 19 5.85 1.96 3.28
C GLN A 19 5.89 3.30 2.53
N ASP A 20 5.90 3.24 1.20
CA ASP A 20 5.84 4.43 0.35
C ASP A 20 4.46 5.11 0.43
N PHE A 21 3.37 4.33 0.46
CA PHE A 21 2.02 4.85 0.74
C PHE A 21 1.91 5.51 2.11
N GLU A 22 2.40 4.87 3.19
CA GLU A 22 2.41 5.47 4.52
C GLU A 22 3.22 6.77 4.52
N THR A 23 4.37 6.79 3.83
CA THR A 23 5.20 7.98 3.69
C THR A 23 4.49 9.10 2.94
N GLU A 24 3.87 8.82 1.79
CA GLU A 24 3.10 9.81 1.04
C GLU A 24 1.90 10.33 1.84
N LEU A 25 1.15 9.44 2.51
CA LEU A 25 0.02 9.81 3.35
C LEU A 25 0.43 10.76 4.48
N LEU A 26 1.58 10.53 5.10
CA LEU A 26 2.07 11.32 6.23
C LEU A 26 2.75 12.63 5.82
N ILE A 27 3.47 12.64 4.68
CA ILE A 27 4.25 13.80 4.24
C ILE A 27 3.43 14.75 3.38
N THR A 28 2.72 14.23 2.37
CA THR A 28 2.03 15.07 1.38
C THR A 28 0.54 15.19 1.69
N GLY A 29 -0.07 14.12 2.19
CA GLY A 29 -1.53 14.05 2.39
C GLY A 29 -2.33 14.13 1.08
N ASP A 30 -1.65 14.04 -0.06
CA ASP A 30 -2.24 14.13 -1.40
C ASP A 30 -3.01 12.86 -1.77
N VAL A 31 -2.59 11.71 -1.22
CA VAL A 31 -3.23 10.41 -1.44
C VAL A 31 -3.93 10.00 -0.17
N ARG A 32 -5.25 9.79 -0.23
CA ARG A 32 -6.07 9.56 0.97
C ARG A 32 -6.37 8.10 1.24
N THR A 33 -6.34 7.25 0.22
CA THR A 33 -6.66 5.83 0.33
C THR A 33 -5.65 4.98 -0.42
N PHE A 34 -5.48 3.72 0.01
CA PHE A 34 -4.63 2.79 -0.72
C PHE A 34 -5.15 2.52 -2.15
N GLU A 35 -6.46 2.60 -2.38
CA GLU A 35 -7.02 2.42 -3.72
C GLU A 35 -6.65 3.58 -4.67
N GLU A 36 -6.60 4.80 -4.15
CA GLU A 36 -6.11 5.97 -4.87
C GLU A 36 -4.62 5.86 -5.15
N TYR A 37 -3.81 5.48 -4.15
CA TYR A 37 -2.39 5.21 -4.31
C TYR A 37 -2.12 4.15 -5.38
N PHE A 38 -2.79 2.99 -5.27
CA PHE A 38 -2.65 1.90 -6.22
C PHE A 38 -3.02 2.35 -7.63
N ARG A 39 -4.12 3.09 -7.80
CA ARG A 39 -4.50 3.64 -9.10
C ARG A 39 -3.45 4.58 -9.66
N ASN A 40 -2.86 5.45 -8.84
CA ASN A 40 -1.79 6.35 -9.27
C ASN A 40 -0.58 5.54 -9.75
N VAL A 41 -0.13 4.55 -8.97
CA VAL A 41 1.02 3.71 -9.32
C VAL A 41 0.77 2.90 -10.59
N VAL A 42 -0.37 2.19 -10.71
CA VAL A 42 -0.63 1.32 -11.87
C VAL A 42 -1.03 2.07 -13.15
N ASN A 43 -1.33 3.37 -13.04
CA ASN A 43 -1.61 4.23 -14.19
C ASN A 43 -0.41 5.12 -14.54
N ASN A 44 0.58 5.24 -13.65
CA ASN A 44 1.85 5.85 -13.97
C ASN A 44 2.68 4.85 -14.78
N GLY A 45 2.61 4.98 -16.12
CA GLY A 45 3.06 3.99 -17.08
C GLY A 45 4.47 3.47 -16.82
N ASP A 46 5.39 4.36 -16.46
CA ASP A 46 6.82 4.04 -16.35
C ASP A 46 7.15 2.96 -15.29
N MET A 47 6.38 2.87 -14.19
CA MET A 47 6.67 1.89 -13.13
C MET A 47 6.11 0.49 -13.41
N ILE A 48 5.02 0.39 -14.18
CA ILE A 48 4.28 -0.88 -14.33
C ILE A 48 4.27 -1.42 -15.76
N GLU A 49 4.76 -0.67 -16.74
CA GLU A 49 4.73 -1.05 -18.15
C GLU A 49 5.47 -2.37 -18.40
N GLU A 50 6.66 -2.57 -17.83
CA GLU A 50 7.41 -3.83 -17.97
C GLU A 50 6.66 -5.02 -17.36
N ILE A 51 6.00 -4.80 -16.21
CA ILE A 51 5.19 -5.81 -15.52
C ILE A 51 3.96 -6.18 -16.36
N ILE A 52 3.31 -5.19 -16.97
CA ILE A 52 2.15 -5.40 -17.85
C ILE A 52 2.58 -6.17 -19.11
N ILE A 53 3.71 -5.80 -19.73
CA ILE A 53 4.26 -6.51 -20.90
C ILE A 53 4.53 -7.98 -20.55
N GLU A 54 5.09 -8.25 -19.36
CA GLU A 54 5.32 -9.62 -18.92
C GLU A 54 4.00 -10.37 -18.65
N ALA A 55 3.00 -9.72 -18.05
CA ALA A 55 1.66 -10.31 -17.88
C ALA A 55 0.99 -10.68 -19.22
N GLU A 56 1.16 -9.84 -20.25
CA GLU A 56 0.66 -10.10 -21.60
C GLU A 56 1.35 -11.30 -22.26
N ARG A 57 2.62 -11.58 -21.95
CA ARG A 57 3.32 -12.80 -22.40
C ARG A 57 2.71 -14.09 -21.83
N PHE A 58 2.04 -13.99 -20.68
CA PHE A 58 1.23 -15.08 -20.12
C PHE A 58 -0.18 -15.17 -20.73
N GLY A 59 -0.54 -14.29 -21.67
CA GLY A 59 -1.86 -14.24 -22.29
C GLY A 59 -2.92 -13.52 -21.46
N VAL A 60 -2.51 -12.77 -20.42
CA VAL A 60 -3.41 -12.05 -19.53
C VAL A 60 -3.59 -10.62 -20.03
N LYS A 61 -4.84 -10.17 -20.14
CA LYS A 61 -5.14 -8.78 -20.51
C LYS A 61 -4.78 -7.83 -19.37
N ASN A 62 -4.26 -6.66 -19.69
CA ASN A 62 -3.89 -5.61 -18.72
C ASN A 62 -4.96 -5.37 -17.64
N ASP A 63 -6.22 -5.13 -18.04
CA ASP A 63 -7.31 -4.89 -17.07
C ASP A 63 -7.54 -6.06 -16.10
N LEU A 64 -7.40 -7.30 -16.60
CA LEU A 64 -7.53 -8.50 -15.79
C LEU A 64 -6.35 -8.62 -14.82
N PHE A 65 -5.13 -8.40 -15.31
CA PHE A 65 -3.92 -8.38 -14.49
C PHE A 65 -4.02 -7.34 -13.36
N LYS A 66 -4.37 -6.09 -13.68
CA LYS A 66 -4.54 -5.01 -12.68
C LYS A 66 -5.56 -5.39 -11.60
N LYS A 67 -6.68 -6.01 -11.99
CA LYS A 67 -7.71 -6.49 -11.07
C LYS A 67 -7.21 -7.64 -10.18
N GLU A 68 -6.49 -8.60 -10.75
CA GLU A 68 -5.95 -9.74 -10.01
C GLU A 68 -4.84 -9.32 -9.06
N LEU A 69 -3.95 -8.43 -9.51
CA LEU A 69 -2.95 -7.78 -8.68
C LEU A 69 -3.62 -7.04 -7.53
N TYR A 70 -4.61 -6.19 -7.82
CA TYR A 70 -5.41 -5.49 -6.80
C TYR A 70 -5.98 -6.45 -5.76
N ASN A 71 -6.56 -7.59 -6.18
CA ASN A 71 -7.12 -8.57 -5.25
C ASN A 71 -6.06 -9.25 -4.37
N LYS A 72 -4.85 -9.51 -4.90
CA LYS A 72 -3.74 -10.09 -4.14
C LYS A 72 -3.16 -9.09 -3.14
N VAL A 73 -3.19 -7.80 -3.49
CA VAL A 73 -2.76 -6.73 -2.59
C VAL A 73 -3.84 -6.42 -1.54
N LYS A 74 -5.14 -6.41 -1.88
CA LYS A 74 -6.31 -5.93 -1.09
C LYS A 74 -6.37 -6.29 0.41
N ASN A 75 -5.61 -7.27 0.91
CA ASN A 75 -5.37 -7.40 2.35
C ASN A 75 -4.56 -6.23 2.97
N PHE A 76 -4.43 -5.10 2.25
CA PHE A 76 -3.86 -3.83 2.71
C PHE A 76 -4.58 -3.22 3.91
N ASN A 77 -5.91 -3.33 3.98
CA ASN A 77 -6.64 -2.83 5.16
C ASN A 77 -6.15 -3.51 6.45
N GLY A 78 -5.86 -4.81 6.41
CA GLY A 78 -5.28 -5.53 7.55
C GLY A 78 -3.86 -5.07 7.91
N LEU A 79 -3.06 -4.61 6.95
CA LEU A 79 -1.75 -4.01 7.21
C LEU A 79 -1.89 -2.63 7.88
N ILE A 80 -2.80 -1.79 7.38
CA ILE A 80 -3.13 -0.49 7.95
C ILE A 80 -3.66 -0.65 9.39
N GLU A 81 -4.59 -1.58 9.62
CA GLU A 81 -5.12 -1.91 10.94
C GLU A 81 -4.01 -2.39 11.90
N ASN A 82 -3.12 -3.28 11.44
CA ASN A 82 -1.98 -3.72 12.24
C ASN A 82 -1.05 -2.55 12.60
N ARG A 83 -0.80 -1.64 11.66
CA ARG A 83 0.04 -0.46 11.90
C ARG A 83 -0.61 0.51 12.89
N ILE A 84 -1.92 0.74 12.78
CA ILE A 84 -2.69 1.52 13.76
C ILE A 84 -2.56 0.91 15.16
N ASN A 85 -2.67 -0.41 15.28
CA ASN A 85 -2.53 -1.11 16.56
C ASN A 85 -1.11 -0.97 17.15
N GLN A 86 -0.07 -1.05 16.32
CA GLN A 86 1.31 -0.82 16.75
C GLN A 86 1.50 0.61 17.26
N LEU A 87 1.02 1.61 16.52
CA LEU A 87 1.10 3.02 16.95
C LEU A 87 0.33 3.25 18.25
N GLN A 88 -0.84 2.63 18.41
CA GLN A 88 -1.63 2.74 19.63
C GLN A 88 -0.91 2.13 20.83
N SER A 89 -0.30 0.94 20.68
CA SER A 89 0.53 0.34 21.74
C SER A 89 1.67 1.26 22.14
N GLN A 90 2.38 1.85 21.18
CA GLN A 90 3.48 2.77 21.47
C GLN A 90 3.01 4.05 22.19
N ILE A 91 1.82 4.54 21.85
CA ILE A 91 1.19 5.67 22.54
C ILE A 91 0.84 5.30 23.99
N ASP A 92 0.26 4.12 24.19
CA ASP A 92 -0.22 3.64 25.50
C ASP A 92 0.95 3.27 26.43
N ASP A 93 2.05 2.73 25.87
CA ASP A 93 3.30 2.41 26.58
C ASP A 93 4.07 3.66 27.02
N GLY A 94 3.67 4.85 26.52
CA GLY A 94 4.17 6.14 26.93
C GLY A 94 5.43 6.57 26.18
N TYR A 95 5.27 7.44 25.19
CA TYR A 95 6.39 8.19 24.63
C TYR A 95 6.88 9.23 25.65
N ASP A 96 8.16 9.16 26.01
CA ASP A 96 8.82 10.19 26.82
C ASP A 96 8.99 11.53 26.06
N ASN A 97 8.92 11.48 24.72
CA ASN A 97 9.07 12.63 23.82
C ASN A 97 7.70 13.09 23.28
N SER A 98 7.34 14.34 23.55
CA SER A 98 6.09 14.96 23.10
C SER A 98 5.94 15.05 21.58
N GLU A 99 7.05 15.18 20.84
CA GLU A 99 7.06 15.25 19.38
C GLU A 99 6.73 13.89 18.76
N GLN A 100 7.37 12.83 19.25
CA GLN A 100 7.10 11.45 18.82
C GLN A 100 5.66 11.03 19.14
N LEU A 101 5.12 11.45 20.29
CA LEU A 101 3.73 11.22 20.65
C LEU A 101 2.76 11.92 19.66
N PHE A 102 3.09 13.14 19.24
CA PHE A 102 2.29 13.90 18.28
C PHE A 102 2.32 13.26 16.89
N GLU A 103 3.50 12.85 16.42
CA GLU A 103 3.69 12.14 15.16
C GLU A 103 2.91 10.83 15.13
N ALA A 104 3.04 10.00 16.17
CA ALA A 104 2.35 8.72 16.26
C ALA A 104 0.82 8.86 16.27
N LYS A 105 0.30 9.87 16.99
CA LYS A 105 -1.14 10.18 17.00
C LYS A 105 -1.64 10.67 15.64
N THR A 106 -0.87 11.53 14.98
CA THR A 106 -1.19 12.05 13.66
C THR A 106 -1.21 10.92 12.63
N ALA A 107 -0.20 10.06 12.64
CA ALA A 107 -0.12 8.90 11.76
C ALA A 107 -1.28 7.92 11.98
N SER A 108 -1.60 7.60 13.24
CA SER A 108 -2.75 6.76 13.58
C SER A 108 -4.07 7.34 13.06
N ASN A 109 -4.27 8.66 13.18
CA ASN A 109 -5.48 9.32 12.69
C ASN A 109 -5.59 9.30 11.16
N LEU A 110 -4.51 9.60 10.44
CA LEU A 110 -4.48 9.57 8.98
C LEU A 110 -4.69 8.16 8.43
N LEU A 111 -4.06 7.16 9.03
CA LEU A 111 -4.27 5.75 8.68
C LEU A 111 -5.72 5.29 8.95
N LYS A 112 -6.36 5.77 10.02
CA LYS A 112 -7.80 5.48 10.26
C LYS A 112 -8.69 6.11 9.19
N GLN A 113 -8.37 7.32 8.75
CA GLN A 113 -9.11 8.00 7.68
C GLN A 113 -8.96 7.30 6.34
N SER A 114 -7.79 6.72 6.04
CA SER A 114 -7.57 6.01 4.79
C SER A 114 -8.30 4.67 4.65
N LEU A 115 -8.89 4.19 5.75
CA LEU A 115 -9.78 3.02 5.79
C LEU A 115 -11.26 3.36 5.55
N SER A 116 -11.65 4.64 5.59
CA SER A 116 -13.05 5.11 5.50
C SER A 116 -13.48 5.39 4.06
#